data_AF-A0A370WWP4-F1
#
_entry.id   AF-A0A370WWP4-F1
#
_cell.length_a   1.000
_cell.length_b   1.000
_cell.length_c   1.000
_cell.angle_alpha   90.00
_cell.angle_beta   90.00
_cell.angle_gamma   90.00
#
_symmetry.space_group_name_H-M   'P 1'
#
loop_
_entity.id
_entity.type
_entity.pdbx_description
1 polymer ?
#
loop_
_entity_poly.entity_id
_entity_poly.type
_entity_poly.pdbx_seq_one_letter_code
_entity_poly.pdbx_strand_id
1 'polypeptide(L)'
;MLTTEFPGCETLIHAIDAAVSKGSTPAITDSLRNSLCKLIQSKEIVLPACVFETAQDRYARRELYHSDELGYCVVAMTWGPGQGTPIHDHCGMWCVEGVWSGALEVVQYERLPGEGGEELYRFQPVGSIQAGPGSAGSLIPPHEYHTIRNPSDDTVAVSLHIYSGNMTHCAVFEPKGGDRCYKRQDRQLSLDPVN
;
A
#
# COMPACT_ATOMS: atom_id res chain seq x y z
N MET A 1 0.40 -19.40 -0.10
CA MET A 1 1.80 -19.84 0.00
C MET A 1 2.63 -18.72 0.57
N LEU A 2 3.43 -19.03 1.60
CA LEU A 2 4.45 -18.13 2.13
C LEU A 2 5.63 -18.04 1.17
N THR A 3 6.12 -16.84 0.91
CA THR A 3 7.33 -16.62 0.09
C THR A 3 8.58 -16.84 0.93
N THR A 4 8.52 -16.52 2.22
CA THR A 4 9.59 -16.79 3.21
C THR A 4 8.97 -17.00 4.59
N GLU A 5 9.58 -17.87 5.39
CA GLU A 5 9.23 -18.06 6.80
C GLU A 5 9.75 -16.92 7.66
N PHE A 6 8.97 -16.52 8.67
CA PHE A 6 9.40 -15.55 9.68
C PHE A 6 8.59 -15.69 10.99
N PRO A 7 9.15 -15.26 12.15
CA PRO A 7 8.45 -15.39 13.43
C PRO A 7 7.09 -14.68 13.43
N GLY A 8 6.03 -15.42 13.76
CA GLY A 8 4.66 -14.93 13.82
C GLY A 8 3.92 -14.88 12.48
N CYS A 9 4.49 -15.41 11.39
CA CYS A 9 3.85 -15.42 10.08
C CYS A 9 2.47 -16.11 10.07
N GLU A 10 2.32 -17.25 10.76
CA GLU A 10 1.03 -17.94 10.89
C GLU A 10 -0.01 -17.08 11.61
N THR A 11 0.38 -16.37 12.67
CA THR A 11 -0.51 -15.43 13.39
C THR A 11 -0.98 -14.30 12.48
N LEU A 12 -0.07 -13.75 11.67
CA LEU A 12 -0.42 -12.72 10.68
C LEU A 12 -1.41 -13.28 9.65
N ILE A 13 -1.12 -14.43 9.06
CA ILE A 13 -1.94 -15.06 8.01
C ILE A 13 -3.33 -15.40 8.55
N HIS A 14 -3.44 -16.08 9.69
CA HIS A 14 -4.73 -16.42 10.29
C HIS A 14 -5.61 -15.18 10.57
N ALA A 15 -4.99 -14.08 11.04
CA ALA A 15 -5.72 -12.85 11.27
C ALA A 15 -6.22 -12.18 9.98
N ILE A 16 -5.42 -12.26 8.90
CA ILE A 16 -5.80 -11.76 7.57
C ILE A 16 -6.88 -12.66 6.97
N ASP A 17 -6.72 -13.98 6.98
CA ASP A 17 -7.70 -14.96 6.49
C ASP A 17 -9.08 -14.75 7.14
N ALA A 18 -9.12 -14.58 8.46
CA ALA A 18 -10.35 -14.30 9.20
C ALA A 18 -10.99 -12.95 8.83
N ALA A 19 -10.18 -11.96 8.41
CA ALA A 19 -10.64 -10.64 8.01
C ALA A 19 -11.11 -10.61 6.54
N VAL A 20 -10.44 -11.31 5.62
CA VAL A 20 -10.87 -11.39 4.21
C VAL A 20 -12.12 -12.26 4.03
N SER A 21 -12.41 -13.14 4.99
CA SER A 21 -13.63 -13.97 5.02
C SER A 21 -14.92 -13.21 5.39
N LYS A 22 -14.88 -11.88 5.52
CA LYS A 22 -16.07 -11.07 5.81
C LYS A 22 -16.93 -10.89 4.55
N GLY A 23 -18.23 -10.70 4.73
CA GLY A 23 -19.22 -10.73 3.64
C GLY A 23 -19.29 -9.49 2.73
N SER A 24 -18.44 -8.48 2.93
CA SER A 24 -18.43 -7.27 2.08
C SER A 24 -17.09 -6.54 2.14
N THR A 25 -16.73 -5.79 1.10
CA THR A 25 -15.48 -5.00 1.06
C THR A 25 -15.31 -4.06 2.25
N PRO A 26 -16.34 -3.30 2.69
CA PRO A 26 -16.23 -2.49 3.91
C PRO A 26 -15.92 -3.36 5.15
N ALA A 27 -16.64 -4.47 5.33
CA ALA A 27 -16.40 -5.35 6.48
C ALA A 27 -15.01 -6.01 6.45
N ILE A 28 -14.52 -6.38 5.27
CA ILE A 28 -13.17 -6.92 5.05
C ILE A 28 -12.13 -5.89 5.44
N THR A 29 -12.18 -4.71 4.84
CA THR A 29 -11.18 -3.65 5.04
C THR A 29 -11.20 -3.12 6.47
N ASP A 30 -12.38 -2.98 7.09
CA ASP A 30 -12.52 -2.61 8.51
C ASP A 30 -11.88 -3.67 9.43
N SER A 31 -12.14 -4.95 9.15
CA SER A 31 -11.55 -6.04 9.93
C SER A 31 -10.02 -6.10 9.75
N LEU A 32 -9.52 -5.92 8.52
CA LEU A 32 -8.09 -5.89 8.21
C LEU A 32 -7.37 -4.74 8.90
N ARG A 33 -7.90 -3.50 8.84
CA ARG A 33 -7.31 -2.34 9.53
C ARG A 33 -7.19 -2.62 11.03
N ASN A 34 -8.26 -3.09 11.65
CA ASN A 34 -8.27 -3.40 13.08
C ASN A 34 -7.28 -4.52 13.44
N SER A 35 -7.17 -5.56 12.62
CA SER A 35 -6.19 -6.64 12.81
C SER A 35 -4.76 -6.12 12.70
N LEU A 36 -4.43 -5.37 11.64
CA LEU A 36 -3.10 -4.81 11.45
C LEU A 36 -2.67 -3.90 12.59
N CYS A 37 -3.55 -2.98 13.03
CA CYS A 37 -3.27 -2.11 14.18
C CYS A 37 -2.85 -2.93 15.41
N LYS A 38 -3.60 -4.00 15.73
CA LYS A 38 -3.31 -4.88 16.87
C LYS A 38 -2.01 -5.65 16.70
N LEU A 39 -1.79 -6.26 15.54
CA LEU A 39 -0.61 -7.09 15.26
C LEU A 39 0.69 -6.28 15.27
N ILE A 40 0.68 -5.07 14.70
CA ILE A 40 1.86 -4.20 14.70
C ILE A 40 2.20 -3.72 16.13
N GLN A 41 1.18 -3.55 16.97
CA GLN A 41 1.32 -3.12 18.36
C GLN A 41 1.75 -4.28 19.29
N SER A 42 1.36 -5.53 19.01
CA SER A 42 1.70 -6.66 19.88
C SER A 42 3.20 -6.98 19.89
N LYS A 43 3.93 -6.64 18.82
CA LYS A 43 5.36 -6.95 18.62
C LYS A 43 5.67 -8.45 18.63
N GLU A 44 4.67 -9.29 18.46
CA GLU A 44 4.83 -10.76 18.40
C GLU A 44 5.33 -11.25 17.03
N ILE A 45 5.18 -10.42 16.00
CA ILE A 45 5.62 -10.72 14.63
C ILE A 45 6.92 -9.98 14.34
N VAL A 46 7.89 -10.70 13.79
CA VAL A 46 9.16 -10.14 13.34
C VAL A 46 9.26 -10.34 11.83
N LEU A 47 9.16 -9.25 11.06
CA LEU A 47 9.29 -9.34 9.60
C LEU A 47 10.72 -9.76 9.19
N PRO A 48 10.88 -10.42 8.02
CA PRO A 48 12.20 -10.80 7.51
C PRO A 48 13.15 -9.61 7.40
N ALA A 49 14.44 -9.78 7.70
CA ALA A 49 15.41 -8.67 7.68
C ALA A 49 15.46 -7.93 6.32
N CYS A 50 15.30 -8.66 5.22
CA CYS A 50 15.31 -8.10 3.87
C CYS A 50 14.21 -7.04 3.64
N VAL A 51 13.10 -7.04 4.39
CA VAL A 51 12.06 -6.00 4.24
C VAL A 51 12.51 -4.62 4.70
N PHE A 52 13.64 -4.53 5.40
CA PHE A 52 14.24 -3.26 5.83
C PHE A 52 15.34 -2.77 4.88
N GLU A 53 15.65 -3.53 3.82
CA GLU A 53 16.66 -3.16 2.83
C GLU A 53 16.05 -2.29 1.73
N THR A 54 16.61 -1.09 1.55
CA THR A 54 16.19 -0.13 0.53
C THR A 54 16.61 -0.55 -0.87
N ALA A 55 15.78 -0.26 -1.87
CA ALA A 55 16.20 -0.27 -3.26
C ALA A 55 16.73 1.11 -3.68
N GLN A 56 17.73 1.13 -4.55
CA GLN A 56 18.27 2.37 -5.10
C GLN A 56 17.24 3.02 -6.04
N ASP A 57 17.04 4.33 -5.91
CA ASP A 57 16.19 5.18 -6.77
C ASP A 57 14.68 4.84 -6.80
N ARG A 58 14.23 3.86 -6.03
CA ARG A 58 12.81 3.49 -5.90
C ARG A 58 12.50 2.84 -4.55
N TYR A 59 11.23 2.80 -4.18
CA TYR A 59 10.79 1.94 -3.08
C TYR A 59 10.86 0.46 -3.49
N ALA A 60 11.05 -0.41 -2.50
CA ALA A 60 11.07 -1.85 -2.70
C ALA A 60 9.70 -2.47 -2.40
N ARG A 61 9.39 -3.60 -3.05
CA ARG A 61 8.12 -4.33 -2.89
C ARG A 61 8.40 -5.82 -2.74
N ARG A 62 8.25 -6.37 -1.55
CA ARG A 62 8.54 -7.79 -1.26
C ARG A 62 7.26 -8.51 -0.89
N GLU A 63 6.83 -9.46 -1.73
CA GLU A 63 5.67 -10.30 -1.41
C GLU A 63 6.04 -11.28 -0.30
N LEU A 64 5.30 -11.24 0.79
CA LEU A 64 5.48 -12.13 1.94
C LEU A 64 4.57 -13.35 1.87
N TYR A 65 3.37 -13.15 1.32
CA TYR A 65 2.34 -14.18 1.27
C TYR A 65 1.36 -13.92 0.14
N HIS A 66 0.85 -15.00 -0.44
CA HIS A 66 -0.20 -14.99 -1.45
C HIS A 66 -1.20 -16.11 -1.16
N SER A 67 -2.51 -15.85 -1.21
CA SER A 67 -3.55 -16.88 -1.12
C SER A 67 -4.34 -16.97 -2.43
N ASP A 68 -4.17 -18.07 -3.16
CA ASP A 68 -5.01 -18.38 -4.32
C ASP A 68 -6.46 -18.70 -3.91
N GLU A 69 -6.64 -19.32 -2.75
CA GLU A 69 -7.95 -19.74 -2.24
C GLU A 69 -8.80 -18.54 -1.82
N LEU A 70 -8.21 -17.59 -1.09
CA LEU A 70 -8.90 -16.41 -0.56
C LEU A 70 -8.71 -15.15 -1.41
N GLY A 71 -7.88 -15.21 -2.46
CA GLY A 71 -7.74 -14.16 -3.46
C GLY A 71 -7.10 -12.87 -2.94
N TYR A 72 -6.04 -12.97 -2.14
CA TYR A 72 -5.31 -11.80 -1.64
C TYR A 72 -3.80 -12.03 -1.61
N CYS A 73 -3.02 -10.95 -1.61
CA CYS A 73 -1.58 -11.00 -1.32
C CYS A 73 -1.16 -9.98 -0.26
N VAL A 74 -0.02 -10.24 0.37
CA VAL A 74 0.61 -9.39 1.39
C VAL A 74 1.97 -8.96 0.88
N VAL A 75 2.17 -7.66 0.71
CA VAL A 75 3.40 -7.06 0.21
C VAL A 75 3.98 -6.14 1.28
N ALA A 76 5.23 -6.36 1.67
CA ALA A 76 6.00 -5.40 2.43
C ALA A 76 6.60 -4.36 1.49
N MET A 77 6.33 -3.09 1.76
CA MET A 77 6.91 -1.96 1.03
C MET A 77 7.99 -1.31 1.87
N THR A 78 9.17 -1.12 1.30
CA THR A 78 10.31 -0.47 1.95
C THR A 78 10.53 0.89 1.33
N TRP A 79 10.52 1.92 2.16
CA TRP A 79 10.65 3.31 1.76
C TRP A 79 11.96 3.86 2.30
N GLY A 80 12.94 4.05 1.42
CA GLY A 80 14.15 4.78 1.75
C GLY A 80 13.88 6.25 2.07
N PRO A 81 14.89 6.98 2.57
CA PRO A 81 14.76 8.40 2.87
C PRO A 81 14.15 9.22 1.73
N GLY A 82 13.10 9.99 2.04
CA GLY A 82 12.41 10.87 1.10
C GLY A 82 11.66 10.19 -0.06
N GLN A 83 11.73 8.84 -0.17
CA GLN A 83 11.09 8.11 -1.26
C GLN A 83 9.55 8.20 -1.16
N GLY A 84 8.89 8.17 -2.31
CA GLY A 84 7.44 8.17 -2.38
C GLY A 84 6.91 7.75 -3.74
N THR A 85 5.60 7.85 -3.90
CA THR A 85 4.88 7.53 -5.13
C THR A 85 4.33 8.79 -5.81
N PRO A 86 4.14 8.78 -7.15
CA PRO A 86 3.16 9.66 -7.78
C PRO A 86 1.74 9.32 -7.32
N ILE A 87 0.76 10.16 -7.66
CA ILE A 87 -0.65 9.80 -7.48
C ILE A 87 -0.88 8.50 -8.26
N HIS A 88 -1.51 7.51 -7.65
CA HIS A 88 -1.77 6.24 -8.29
C HIS A 88 -3.09 5.62 -7.83
N ASP A 89 -3.59 4.67 -8.63
CA ASP A 89 -4.74 3.82 -8.29
C ASP A 89 -4.31 2.39 -7.94
N HIS A 90 -5.31 1.54 -7.68
CA HIS A 90 -5.16 0.13 -7.37
C HIS A 90 -5.84 -0.77 -8.42
N CYS A 91 -6.08 -0.26 -9.63
CA CYS A 91 -6.78 -0.97 -10.72
C CYS A 91 -8.09 -1.65 -10.29
N GLY A 92 -8.87 -1.01 -9.42
CA GLY A 92 -10.15 -1.55 -8.97
C GLY A 92 -10.05 -2.59 -7.85
N MET A 93 -8.84 -2.87 -7.34
CA MET A 93 -8.64 -3.68 -6.13
C MET A 93 -8.83 -2.82 -4.87
N TRP A 94 -9.37 -3.42 -3.81
CA TRP A 94 -9.25 -2.81 -2.49
C TRP A 94 -7.85 -3.07 -1.93
N CYS A 95 -7.36 -2.13 -1.12
CA CYS A 95 -6.09 -2.25 -0.40
C CYS A 95 -6.28 -1.86 1.07
N VAL A 96 -5.62 -2.57 1.98
CA VAL A 96 -5.38 -2.10 3.34
C VAL A 96 -3.89 -1.99 3.57
N GLU A 97 -3.44 -0.84 4.04
CA GLU A 97 -2.04 -0.57 4.36
C GLU A 97 -1.87 -0.34 5.86
N GLY A 98 -0.80 -0.88 6.44
CA GLY A 98 -0.43 -0.68 7.84
C GLY A 98 1.04 -0.28 7.95
N VAL A 99 1.32 0.84 8.62
CA VAL A 99 2.71 1.28 8.87
C VAL A 99 3.34 0.36 9.91
N TRP A 100 4.35 -0.39 9.51
CA TRP A 100 5.04 -1.35 10.37
C TRP A 100 6.19 -0.72 11.16
N SER A 101 6.98 0.12 10.48
CA SER A 101 8.15 0.81 11.03
C SER A 101 8.34 2.18 10.38
N GLY A 102 8.93 3.13 11.10
CA GLY A 102 9.09 4.51 10.63
C GLY A 102 7.76 5.27 10.56
N ALA A 103 7.69 6.28 9.70
CA ALA A 103 6.47 7.04 9.45
C ALA A 103 6.23 7.18 7.95
N LEU A 104 4.98 7.34 7.55
CA LEU A 104 4.58 7.64 6.17
C LEU A 104 3.61 8.82 6.16
N GLU A 105 3.79 9.71 5.19
CA GLU A 105 2.80 10.69 4.79
C GLU A 105 1.94 10.10 3.68
N VAL A 106 0.62 10.09 3.89
CA VAL A 106 -0.36 9.64 2.90
C VAL A 106 -1.27 10.82 2.56
N VAL A 107 -1.28 11.22 1.29
CA VAL A 107 -2.18 12.28 0.79
C VAL A 107 -3.23 11.64 -0.10
N GLN A 108 -4.50 11.81 0.27
CA GLN A 108 -5.63 11.31 -0.50
C GLN A 108 -6.09 12.35 -1.51
N TYR A 109 -6.44 11.89 -2.71
CA TYR A 109 -6.94 12.71 -3.80
C TYR A 109 -8.31 12.25 -4.27
N GLU A 110 -9.15 13.20 -4.65
CA GLU A 110 -10.38 12.94 -5.39
C GLU A 110 -10.20 13.33 -6.85
N ARG A 111 -10.69 12.47 -7.74
CA ARG A 111 -10.72 12.75 -9.18
C ARG A 111 -11.83 13.77 -9.45
N LEU A 112 -11.45 14.91 -10.01
CA LEU A 112 -12.41 15.94 -10.42
C LEU A 112 -13.05 15.57 -11.77
N PRO A 113 -14.36 15.86 -11.95
CA PRO A 113 -14.99 15.77 -13.25
C PRO A 113 -14.42 16.84 -14.20
N GLY A 114 -14.20 16.50 -15.48
CA GLY A 114 -13.77 17.50 -16.47
C GLY A 114 -13.05 16.95 -17.69
N GLU A 115 -13.12 17.72 -18.78
CA GLU A 115 -12.66 17.41 -20.13
C GLU A 115 -11.15 17.67 -20.28
N GLY A 116 -10.38 16.60 -20.18
CA GLY A 116 -8.93 16.61 -20.37
C GLY A 116 -8.48 15.96 -21.67
N GLY A 117 -9.30 15.98 -22.73
CA GLY A 117 -9.12 15.03 -23.83
C GLY A 117 -9.12 13.57 -23.31
N GLU A 118 -8.73 12.61 -24.14
CA GLU A 118 -8.80 11.18 -23.76
C GLU A 118 -7.78 10.76 -22.68
N GLU A 119 -6.83 11.62 -22.27
CA GLU A 119 -5.69 11.23 -21.43
C GLU A 119 -5.31 12.17 -20.26
N LEU A 120 -5.95 13.33 -20.07
CA LEU A 120 -5.66 14.22 -18.93
C LEU A 120 -6.68 14.05 -17.80
N TYR A 121 -6.15 13.95 -16.59
CA TYR A 121 -6.90 13.76 -15.36
C TYR A 121 -6.70 14.96 -14.44
N ARG A 122 -7.72 15.26 -13.64
CA ARG A 122 -7.65 16.32 -12.64
C ARG A 122 -7.86 15.75 -11.25
N PHE A 123 -6.98 16.12 -10.32
CA PHE A 123 -7.03 15.64 -8.93
C PHE A 123 -7.03 16.79 -7.93
N GLN A 124 -7.83 16.64 -6.89
CA GLN A 124 -7.88 17.53 -5.74
C GLN A 124 -7.38 16.78 -4.50
N PRO A 125 -6.36 17.26 -3.77
CA PRO A 125 -6.05 16.69 -2.46
C PRO A 125 -7.22 16.98 -1.51
N VAL A 126 -7.67 15.95 -0.80
CA VAL A 126 -8.80 16.01 0.14
C VAL A 126 -8.40 15.79 1.59
N GLY A 127 -7.19 15.27 1.83
CA GLY A 127 -6.65 15.10 3.17
C GLY A 127 -5.21 14.61 3.12
N SER A 128 -4.48 14.83 4.21
CA SER A 128 -3.14 14.27 4.44
C SER A 128 -3.07 13.73 5.86
N ILE A 129 -2.42 12.59 6.02
CA ILE A 129 -2.20 11.94 7.31
C ILE A 129 -0.72 11.56 7.40
N GLN A 130 -0.08 11.93 8.50
CA GLN A 130 1.21 11.37 8.88
C GLN A 130 0.98 10.18 9.81
N ALA A 131 1.16 8.98 9.27
CA ALA A 131 0.91 7.72 9.95
C ALA A 131 2.21 7.14 10.52
N GLY A 132 2.18 6.76 11.80
CA GLY A 132 3.28 6.07 12.48
C GLY A 132 2.97 4.58 12.70
N PRO A 133 3.89 3.82 13.33
CA PRO A 133 3.74 2.38 13.49
C PRO A 133 2.45 1.99 14.19
N GLY A 134 1.71 1.04 13.62
CA GLY A 134 0.41 0.58 14.12
C GLY A 134 -0.77 1.43 13.67
N SER A 135 -0.55 2.39 12.76
CA SER A 135 -1.61 3.06 12.01
C SER A 135 -1.96 2.25 10.77
N ALA A 136 -3.24 2.14 10.43
CA ALA A 136 -3.69 1.46 9.22
C ALA A 136 -4.81 2.24 8.49
N GLY A 137 -4.75 2.23 7.16
CA GLY A 137 -5.70 2.87 6.25
C GLY A 137 -6.26 1.90 5.22
N SER A 138 -7.40 2.22 4.62
CA SER A 138 -8.01 1.41 3.55
C SER A 138 -8.31 2.27 2.34
N LEU A 139 -7.98 1.74 1.17
CA LEU A 139 -8.15 2.37 -0.12
C LEU A 139 -9.15 1.50 -0.88
N ILE A 140 -10.32 2.06 -1.17
CA ILE A 140 -11.44 1.32 -1.77
C ILE A 140 -11.90 2.11 -2.99
N PRO A 141 -11.89 1.53 -4.20
CA PRO A 141 -12.44 2.15 -5.39
C PRO A 141 -13.89 2.64 -5.17
N PRO A 142 -14.28 3.80 -5.70
CA PRO A 142 -13.51 4.70 -6.57
C PRO A 142 -12.63 5.73 -5.84
N HIS A 143 -12.53 5.66 -4.51
CA HIS A 143 -11.82 6.63 -3.65
C HIS A 143 -10.44 6.09 -3.24
N GLU A 144 -9.65 5.70 -4.24
CA GLU A 144 -8.38 4.95 -4.06
C GLU A 144 -7.12 5.77 -4.39
N TYR A 145 -7.28 6.99 -4.93
CA TYR A 145 -6.15 7.78 -5.42
C TYR A 145 -5.38 8.40 -4.27
N HIS A 146 -4.08 8.09 -4.18
CA HIS A 146 -3.23 8.65 -3.14
C HIS A 146 -1.76 8.76 -3.56
N THR A 147 -1.01 9.53 -2.79
CA THR A 147 0.45 9.46 -2.74
C THR A 147 0.89 8.95 -1.38
N ILE A 148 1.98 8.21 -1.35
CA ILE A 148 2.66 7.80 -0.12
C ILE A 148 4.08 8.34 -0.18
N ARG A 149 4.59 8.90 0.92
CA ARG A 149 5.97 9.35 1.04
C ARG A 149 6.53 9.01 2.41
N ASN A 150 7.79 8.57 2.46
CA ASN A 150 8.57 8.59 3.69
C ASN A 150 9.00 10.04 3.98
N PRO A 151 8.49 10.67 5.06
CA PRO A 151 8.78 12.07 5.34
C PRO A 151 10.19 12.29 5.88
N SER A 152 10.87 11.24 6.36
CA SER A 152 12.22 11.31 6.90
C SER A 152 13.27 11.34 5.77
N ASP A 153 14.30 12.14 5.98
CA ASP A 153 15.46 12.27 5.08
C ASP A 153 16.66 11.41 5.52
N ASP A 154 16.49 10.60 6.57
CA ASP A 154 17.59 9.85 7.22
C ASP A 154 17.23 8.41 7.64
N THR A 155 15.94 8.05 7.71
CA THR A 155 15.48 6.75 8.20
C THR A 155 14.61 6.02 7.19
N VAL A 156 14.59 4.69 7.30
CA VAL A 156 13.75 3.80 6.50
C VAL A 156 12.38 3.64 7.15
N ALA A 157 11.33 3.65 6.34
CA ALA A 157 9.98 3.23 6.74
C ALA A 157 9.59 1.91 6.06
N VAL A 158 8.73 1.14 6.72
CA VAL A 158 8.17 -0.11 6.20
C VAL A 158 6.66 -0.10 6.42
N SER A 159 5.90 -0.44 5.39
CA SER A 159 4.45 -0.70 5.48
C SER A 159 4.11 -2.09 4.94
N LEU A 160 3.06 -2.70 5.49
CA LEU A 160 2.43 -3.89 4.92
C LEU A 160 1.20 -3.48 4.14
N HIS A 161 1.07 -3.98 2.91
CA HIS A 161 -0.06 -3.77 2.04
C HIS A 161 -0.75 -5.10 1.76
N ILE A 162 -2.06 -5.16 1.98
CA ILE A 162 -2.90 -6.31 1.66
C ILE A 162 -3.82 -5.91 0.52
N TYR A 163 -3.68 -6.58 -0.62
CA TYR A 163 -4.45 -6.32 -1.83
C TYR A 163 -5.44 -7.45 -2.10
N SER A 164 -6.57 -7.10 -2.71
CA SER A 164 -7.60 -8.05 -3.17
C SER A 164 -7.22 -8.83 -4.44
N GLY A 165 -5.99 -9.33 -4.49
CA GLY A 165 -5.39 -10.00 -5.63
C GLY A 165 -3.98 -9.49 -5.93
N ASN A 166 -3.41 -9.96 -7.04
CA ASN A 166 -2.03 -9.66 -7.37
C ASN A 166 -1.88 -8.28 -8.00
N MET A 167 -1.35 -7.36 -7.20
CA MET A 167 -1.05 -5.99 -7.62
C MET A 167 0.16 -5.94 -8.57
N THR A 168 -0.05 -6.33 -9.82
CA THR A 168 1.02 -6.39 -10.85
C THR A 168 1.12 -5.12 -11.69
N HIS A 169 0.09 -4.29 -11.70
CA HIS A 169 0.06 -3.05 -12.46
C HIS A 169 -0.86 -2.03 -11.77
N CYS A 170 -0.61 -0.76 -12.02
CA CYS A 170 -1.48 0.35 -11.62
C CYS A 170 -1.44 1.48 -12.64
N ALA A 171 -2.39 2.41 -12.56
CA ALA A 171 -2.21 3.71 -13.19
C ALA A 171 -1.48 4.65 -12.25
N VAL A 172 -0.50 5.38 -12.79
CA VAL A 172 0.11 6.53 -12.12
C VAL A 172 -0.26 7.81 -12.86
N PHE A 173 -0.30 8.92 -12.13
CA PHE A 173 -0.71 10.21 -12.64
C PHE A 173 0.39 11.22 -12.35
N GLU A 174 1.10 11.61 -13.40
CA GLU A 174 2.24 12.52 -13.32
C GLU A 174 1.81 13.94 -13.67
N PRO A 175 2.27 14.98 -12.93
CA PRO A 175 1.92 16.37 -13.23
C PRO A 175 2.23 16.72 -14.69
N LYS A 176 1.24 17.27 -15.39
CA LYS A 176 1.38 17.81 -16.73
C LYS A 176 0.88 19.24 -16.70
N GLY A 177 1.72 20.20 -17.11
CA GLY A 177 1.56 21.63 -16.89
C GLY A 177 0.11 22.17 -16.86
N GLY A 178 -0.15 23.10 -15.94
CA GLY A 178 -1.50 23.54 -15.58
C GLY A 178 -1.86 23.07 -14.17
N ASP A 179 -2.69 23.84 -13.48
CA ASP A 179 -3.05 23.54 -12.09
C ASP A 179 -3.86 22.22 -12.00
N ARG A 180 -3.43 21.31 -11.12
CA ARG A 180 -4.07 20.02 -10.84
C ARG A 180 -4.27 19.12 -12.05
N CYS A 181 -3.48 19.29 -13.11
CA CYS A 181 -3.56 18.50 -14.32
C CYS A 181 -2.48 17.41 -14.32
N TYR A 182 -2.89 16.19 -14.65
CA TYR A 182 -2.02 15.01 -14.61
C TYR A 182 -2.21 14.17 -15.87
N LYS A 183 -1.13 13.56 -16.36
CA LYS A 183 -1.19 12.56 -17.42
C LYS A 183 -1.21 11.18 -16.79
N ARG A 184 -2.16 10.34 -17.20
CA ARG A 184 -2.19 8.92 -16.84
C ARG A 184 -1.07 8.17 -17.56
N GLN A 185 -0.39 7.28 -16.84
CA GLN A 185 0.54 6.30 -17.39
C GLN A 185 0.25 4.95 -16.73
N ASP A 186 0.18 3.89 -17.52
CA ASP A 186 0.16 2.52 -16.99
C ASP A 186 1.56 2.16 -16.49
N ARG A 187 1.63 1.60 -15.29
CA ARG A 187 2.88 1.19 -14.66
C ARG A 187 2.82 -0.29 -14.32
N GLN A 188 3.72 -1.06 -14.94
CA GLN A 188 4.01 -2.41 -14.50
C GLN A 188 4.77 -2.36 -13.18
N LEU A 189 4.37 -3.21 -12.25
CA LEU A 189 4.95 -3.29 -10.92
C LEU A 189 5.74 -4.58 -10.79
N SER A 190 6.94 -4.49 -10.24
CA SER A 190 7.82 -5.62 -9.98
C SER A 190 7.90 -5.92 -8.49
N LEU A 191 8.23 -7.17 -8.17
CA LEU A 191 8.58 -7.59 -6.82
C LEU A 191 10.11 -7.70 -6.68
N ASP A 192 10.59 -7.35 -5.51
CA ASP A 192 11.94 -7.57 -5.03
C ASP A 192 12.02 -8.93 -4.33
N PRO A 193 13.18 -9.61 -4.38
CA PRO A 193 13.36 -10.89 -3.71
C PRO A 193 13.32 -10.75 -2.18
N VAL A 194 12.95 -11.85 -1.51
CA VAL A 194 12.97 -12.00 -0.04
C VAL A 194 14.17 -12.81 0.46
N ASN A 195 15.05 -13.21 -0.45
CA ASN A 195 16.07 -14.24 -0.28
C ASN A 195 17.43 -13.68 0.12
#